data_AF-A0A8T3WM80-F1
#
_entry.id   AF-A0A8T3WM80-F1
#
_cell.length_a   1.000
_cell.length_b   1.000
_cell.length_c   1.000
_cell.angle_alpha   90.00
_cell.angle_beta   90.00
_cell.angle_gamma   90.00
#
_symmetry.space_group_name_H-M   'P 1'
#
loop_
_entity.id
_entity.type
_entity.pdbx_description
1 polymer ?
#
loop_
_entity_poly.entity_id
_entity_poly.type
_entity_poly.pdbx_seq_one_letter_code
_entity_poly.pdbx_strand_id
1 'polypeptide(L)' 'MIRREFDAKLRRVGNSFVITVPSSIIKRFKLKPKRYITIALENEK' A
#
# COMPACT_ATOMS: atom_id res chain seq x y z
N MET A 1 -4.25 0.65 20.26
CA MET A 1 -3.53 -0.04 19.17
C MET A 1 -3.54 0.93 17.99
N ILE A 2 -2.38 1.50 17.60
CA ILE A 2 -2.35 2.52 16.54
C ILE A 2 -2.68 1.84 15.20
N ARG A 3 -3.83 2.19 14.60
CA ARG A 3 -4.18 1.79 13.23
C ARG A 3 -3.13 2.41 12.30
N ARG A 4 -2.50 1.57 11.48
CA ARG A 4 -1.36 1.93 10.63
C ARG A 4 -1.89 2.43 9.29
N GLU A 5 -2.45 3.62 9.30
CA GLU A 5 -3.10 4.22 8.14
C GLU A 5 -2.16 5.18 7.43
N PHE A 6 -2.23 5.21 6.11
CA PHE A 6 -1.62 6.26 5.30
C PHE A 6 -2.58 6.57 4.14
N ASP A 7 -2.81 7.86 3.89
CA ASP A 7 -3.57 8.28 2.73
C ASP A 7 -2.82 7.91 1.45
N ALA A 8 -3.46 7.08 0.62
CA ALA A 8 -2.93 6.65 -0.65
C ALA A 8 -3.90 7.04 -1.77
N LYS A 9 -3.42 7.81 -2.75
CA LYS A 9 -4.20 8.11 -3.94
C LYS A 9 -4.19 6.92 -4.89
N LEU A 10 -5.37 6.36 -5.16
CA LEU A 10 -5.56 5.34 -6.20
C LEU A 10 -5.40 5.98 -7.59
N ARG A 11 -4.63 5.35 -8.47
CA ARG A 11 -4.44 5.78 -9.86
C ARG A 11 -4.67 4.61 -10.81
N ARG A 12 -5.16 4.89 -12.02
CA ARG A 12 -5.28 3.90 -13.10
C ARG A 12 -4.08 4.04 -14.04
N VAL A 13 -3.37 2.94 -14.29
CA VAL A 13 -2.25 2.87 -15.24
C VAL A 13 -2.53 1.70 -16.18
N GLY A 14 -2.92 2.01 -17.42
CA GLY A 14 -3.43 1.03 -18.37
C GLY A 14 -4.66 0.29 -17.83
N ASN A 15 -4.56 -1.04 -17.75
CA ASN A 15 -5.61 -1.93 -17.22
C ASN A 15 -5.43 -2.28 -15.73
N SER A 16 -4.56 -1.58 -15.00
CA SER A 16 -4.31 -1.86 -13.58
C SER A 16 -4.55 -0.64 -12.70
N PHE A 17 -4.97 -0.90 -11.46
CA PHE A 17 -5.00 0.10 -10.40
C PHE A 17 -3.69 0.05 -9.61
N VAL A 18 -3.11 1.21 -9.33
CA VAL A 18 -1.87 1.35 -8.59
C VAL A 18 -2.05 2.34 -7.45
N ILE A 19 -1.41 2.05 -6.32
CA ILE A 19 -1.27 2.97 -5.19
C ILE A 19 0.19 3.40 -5.07
N THR A 20 0.41 4.66 -4.68
CA THR A 20 1.76 5.13 -4.37
C THR A 20 2.03 4.89 -2.89
N VAL A 21 3.09 4.14 -2.59
CA VAL A 21 3.54 3.92 -1.21
C VAL A 21 4.66 4.91 -0.91
N PRO A 22 4.56 5.75 0.14
CA PRO A 22 5.61 6.68 0.51
C PRO A 22 6.94 5.96 0.79
N SER A 23 8.06 6.57 0.39
CA SER A 23 9.39 5.99 0.59
C SER A 23 9.73 5.77 2.07
N SER A 24 9.17 6.59 2.97
CA SER A 24 9.28 6.42 4.42
C SER A 24 8.70 5.09 4.90
N ILE A 25 7.55 4.69 4.37
CA ILE A 25 6.89 3.40 4.66
C ILE A 25 7.74 2.25 4.11
N ILE A 26 8.23 2.36 2.87
CA ILE A 26 9.12 1.35 2.26
C ILE A 26 10.36 1.12 3.13
N LYS A 27 11.02 2.21 3.57
CA LYS A 27 12.21 2.13 4.44
C LYS A 27 11.88 1.56 5.81
N ARG A 28 10.82 2.05 6.46
CA ARG A 28 10.39 1.61 7.79
C ARG A 28 10.11 0.12 7.86
N PHE A 29 9.46 -0.42 6.82
CA PHE A 29 9.08 -1.84 6.76
C PHE A 29 10.04 -2.69 5.91
N LYS A 30 11.17 -2.12 5.47
CA LYS A 30 12.19 -2.80 4.64
C LYS A 30 11.57 -3.54 3.45
N LEU A 31 10.56 -2.94 2.82
CA LEU A 31 9.88 -3.53 1.66
C LEU A 31 10.86 -3.55 0.48
N LYS A 32 11.01 -4.72 -0.15
CA LYS A 32 11.89 -4.88 -1.31
C LYS A 32 11.08 -4.67 -2.60
N PRO A 33 11.65 -3.98 -3.61
CA PRO A 33 11.03 -3.90 -4.93
C PRO A 33 10.83 -5.30 -5.52
N LYS A 34 9.78 -5.46 -6.35
CA LYS A 34 9.40 -6.73 -7.02
C LYS A 34 8.97 -7.87 -6.09
N ARG A 35 8.73 -7.63 -4.80
CA ARG A 35 8.06 -8.59 -3.92
C ARG A 35 6.56 -8.36 -3.89
N TYR A 36 5.82 -9.45 -3.76
CA TYR A 36 4.38 -9.41 -3.49
C TYR A 36 4.13 -8.93 -2.06
N ILE A 37 3.07 -8.14 -1.91
CA ILE A 37 2.57 -7.66 -0.63
C ILE A 37 1.20 -8.28 -0.45
N THR A 38 0.96 -8.94 0.68
CA THR A 38 -0.38 -9.42 1.03
C THR A 38 -1.20 -8.26 1.56
N ILE A 39 -2.35 -8.02 0.93
CA ILE A 39 -3.30 -6.99 1.35
C ILE A 39 -4.45 -7.71 2.05
N ALA A 40 -4.63 -7.45 3.35
CA ALA A 40 -5.82 -7.88 4.08
C ALA A 40 -6.92 -6.82 3.86
N LEU A 41 -8.01 -7.22 3.21
CA LEU A 41 -9.19 -6.37 3.05
C LEU A 41 -10.15 -6.70 4.20
N GLU A 42 -10.23 -5.81 5.18
CA GLU A 42 -11.30 -5.86 6.17
C GLU A 42 -12.46 -5.00 5.66
N ASN A 43 -13.64 -5.61 5.54
CA ASN A 43 -14.84 -4.94 5.08
C ASN A 43 -15.48 -4.25 6.30
N GLU A 44 -15.33 -2.94 6.45
CA GLU A 44 -16.10 -2.18 7.43
C GLU A 44 -17.57 -2.16 6.97
N LYS A 45 -18.40 -2.93 7.66
CA LYS A 45 -19.86 -2.96 7.54
C LYS A 45 -20.48 -1.76 8.25
#